data_AF-A0AA90TQJ1-F1
#
_entry.id   AF-A0AA90TQJ1-F1
#
_cell.length_a   1.000
_cell.length_b   1.000
_cell.length_c   1.000
_cell.angle_alpha   90.00
_cell.angle_beta   90.00
_cell.angle_gamma   90.00
#
_symmetry.space_group_name_H-M   'P 1'
#
loop_
_entity.id
_entity.type
_entity.pdbx_description
1 polymer ?
#
loop_
_entity_poly.entity_id
_entity_poly.type
_entity_poly.pdbx_seq_one_letter_code
_entity_poly.pdbx_strand_id
1 'polypeptide(L)' 'MVNQKVILGPCKKLVYDGTDSGIKQLVTSVLAYEKVWGMDLNHVPLLTESVTNYLIKIENDGMQEANKEVTNMNAAI' A
#
# COMPACT_ATOMS: atom_id res chain seq x y z
N MET A 1 6.96 18.58 -8.51
CA MET A 1 7.75 17.33 -8.67
C MET A 1 8.09 16.84 -7.28
N VAL A 2 7.40 15.82 -6.77
CA VAL A 2 7.62 15.37 -5.38
C VAL A 2 8.95 14.63 -5.33
N ASN A 3 9.85 15.10 -4.46
CA ASN A 3 11.23 14.64 -4.36
C ASN A 3 11.31 13.17 -3.92
N GLN A 4 11.49 12.28 -4.90
CA GLN A 4 11.61 10.82 -4.78
C GLN A 4 12.87 10.33 -4.03
N LYS A 5 13.62 11.23 -3.36
CA LYS A 5 14.94 10.96 -2.78
C LYS A 5 14.91 10.62 -1.28
N VAL A 6 13.76 10.73 -0.61
CA VAL A 6 13.68 10.66 0.87
C VAL A 6 13.29 9.27 1.40
N ILE A 7 12.68 8.42 0.58
CA ILE A 7 12.25 7.07 0.97
C ILE A 7 13.05 6.09 0.11
N LEU A 8 13.49 4.97 0.67
CA LEU A 8 14.24 3.88 0.02
C LEU A 8 15.77 4.01 0.15
N GLY A 9 16.30 3.28 1.13
CA GLY A 9 17.68 2.77 1.12
C GLY A 9 17.92 1.82 -0.08
N PRO A 10 18.99 1.00 -0.06
CA PRO A 10 19.61 0.38 -1.25
C PRO A 10 18.80 -0.74 -1.96
N CYS A 11 17.48 -0.66 -1.98
CA CYS A 11 16.61 -1.60 -2.69
C CYS A 11 16.37 -1.13 -4.13
N LYS A 12 16.60 -2.07 -5.05
CA LYS A 12 16.16 -2.13 -6.45
C LYS A 12 14.96 -1.20 -6.73
N LYS A 13 15.08 -0.35 -7.74
CA LYS A 13 14.03 0.58 -8.21
C LYS A 13 12.68 -0.16 -8.25
N LEU A 14 11.74 0.21 -7.37
CA LEU A 14 10.37 -0.30 -7.42
C LEU A 14 9.73 0.30 -8.67
N VAL A 15 9.67 -0.50 -9.73
CA VAL A 15 9.03 -0.10 -10.98
C VAL A 15 7.56 -0.45 -10.84
N TYR A 16 6.73 0.59 -10.71
CA TYR A 16 5.30 0.44 -10.83
C TYR A 16 4.93 0.44 -12.32
N ASP A 17 4.24 -0.60 -12.78
CA ASP A 17 3.92 -0.84 -14.19
C ASP A 17 2.45 -0.54 -14.55
N GLY A 18 1.65 -0.06 -13.60
CA GLY A 18 0.22 0.21 -13.80
C GLY A 18 -0.68 -1.02 -13.61
N THR A 19 -0.15 -2.14 -13.10
CA THR A 19 -0.93 -3.37 -12.89
C THR A 19 -1.16 -3.65 -11.41
N ASP A 20 -2.24 -4.36 -11.08
CA ASP A 20 -2.53 -4.85 -9.73
C ASP A 20 -1.37 -5.68 -9.15
N SER A 21 -0.68 -6.46 -10.00
CA SER A 21 0.52 -7.21 -9.62
C SER A 21 1.67 -6.27 -9.24
N GLY A 22 1.85 -5.18 -9.98
CA GLY A 22 2.79 -4.11 -9.65
C GLY A 22 2.47 -3.44 -8.32
N ILE A 23 1.20 -3.16 -8.04
CA ILE A 23 0.75 -2.63 -6.74
C ILE A 23 1.08 -3.63 -5.62
N LYS A 24 0.79 -4.92 -5.81
CA LYS A 24 1.10 -5.94 -4.80
C LYS A 24 2.59 -6.03 -4.50
N GLN A 25 3.45 -5.95 -5.52
CA GLN A 25 4.92 -5.93 -5.35
C GLN A 25 5.39 -4.68 -4.60
N LEU A 26 4.83 -3.51 -4.94
CA LEU A 26 5.08 -2.26 -4.25
C LEU A 26 4.71 -2.36 -2.77
N VAL A 27 3.49 -2.80 -2.47
CA VAL A 27 2.99 -2.98 -1.09
C VAL A 27 3.87 -3.93 -0.31
N THR A 28 4.18 -5.10 -0.87
CA THR A 28 5.04 -6.11 -0.23
C THR A 28 6.40 -5.50 0.15
N SER A 29 6.98 -4.71 -0.75
CA SER A 29 8.28 -4.07 -0.54
C SER A 29 8.26 -2.96 0.51
N VAL A 30 7.18 -2.16 0.55
CA VAL A 30 7.00 -1.09 1.55
C VAL A 30 6.73 -1.67 2.93
N LEU A 31 5.91 -2.73 3.02
CA LEU A 31 5.60 -3.41 4.28
C LEU A 31 6.80 -4.15 4.86
N ALA A 32 7.71 -4.63 4.02
CA ALA A 32 8.98 -5.25 4.45
C ALA A 32 10.02 -4.23 4.95
N TYR A 33 9.74 -2.92 4.90
CA TYR A 33 10.74 -1.91 5.28
C TYR A 33 10.86 -1.74 6.80
N GLU A 34 11.55 -2.69 7.43
CA GLU A 34 11.70 -2.78 8.89
C GLU A 34 12.29 -1.53 9.53
N LYS A 35 13.09 -0.74 8.80
CA LYS A 35 13.65 0.51 9.35
C LYS A 35 12.57 1.52 9.73
N VAL A 36 11.40 1.48 9.09
CA VAL A 36 10.26 2.35 9.40
C VAL A 36 9.31 1.66 10.37
N TRP A 37 9.07 0.36 10.18
CA TRP A 37 8.02 -0.37 10.91
C TRP A 37 8.51 -1.10 12.17
N GLY A 38 9.83 -1.27 12.33
CA GLY A 38 10.44 -2.09 13.38
C GLY A 38 10.36 -3.60 13.15
N MET A 39 9.60 -4.06 12.14
CA MET A 39 9.45 -5.45 11.74
C MET A 39 8.98 -5.54 10.28
N ASP A 40 9.10 -6.72 9.65
CA ASP A 40 8.42 -6.99 8.39
C ASP A 40 6.91 -7.17 8.63
N LEU A 41 6.13 -6.20 8.14
CA LEU A 41 4.67 -6.20 8.28
C LEU A 41 3.97 -7.24 7.41
N ASN A 42 4.65 -7.86 6.44
CA ASN A 42 4.08 -8.97 5.67
C ASN A 42 3.82 -10.22 6.54
N HIS A 43 4.39 -10.29 7.74
CA HIS A 43 4.07 -11.33 8.72
C HIS A 43 2.71 -11.13 9.40
N VAL A 44 2.10 -9.95 9.28
CA VAL A 44 0.74 -9.70 9.79
C VAL A 44 -0.25 -10.32 8.81
N PRO A 45 -1.05 -11.32 9.22
CA PRO A 45 -1.99 -11.98 8.33
C PRO A 45 -2.95 -10.98 7.69
N LEU A 46 -3.22 -11.16 6.40
CA LEU A 46 -4.16 -10.36 5.59
C LEU A 46 -3.79 -8.87 5.40
N LEU A 47 -2.73 -8.35 6.02
CA LEU A 47 -2.37 -6.94 5.92
C LEU A 47 -1.94 -6.56 4.50
N THR A 48 -1.01 -7.32 3.91
CA THR A 48 -0.52 -7.08 2.55
C THR A 48 -1.65 -7.13 1.52
N GLU A 49 -2.57 -8.07 1.66
CA GLU A 49 -3.74 -8.19 0.78
C GLU A 49 -4.69 -7.02 0.93
N SER A 50 -5.04 -6.66 2.18
CA SER A 50 -5.95 -5.55 2.46
C SER A 50 -5.40 -4.22 1.92
N VAL A 51 -4.11 -3.93 2.18
CA VAL A 51 -3.46 -2.71 1.67
C VAL A 51 -3.40 -2.71 0.14
N THR A 52 -3.12 -3.85 -0.49
CA THR A 52 -3.14 -3.98 -1.96
C THR A 52 -4.52 -3.64 -2.51
N ASN A 53 -5.59 -4.21 -1.94
CA ASN A 53 -6.96 -3.99 -2.38
C ASN A 53 -7.38 -2.52 -2.24
N TYR A 54 -7.05 -1.89 -1.10
CA TYR A 54 -7.34 -0.47 -0.92
C TYR A 54 -6.57 0.42 -1.90
N LEU A 55 -5.31 0.10 -2.22
CA LEU A 55 -4.55 0.88 -3.20
C LEU A 55 -5.08 0.72 -4.63
N ILE A 56 -5.45 -0.50 -5.04
CA ILE A 56 -6.13 -0.74 -6.32
C ILE A 56 -7.40 0.11 -6.40
N LYS A 57 -8.18 0.14 -5.32
CA LYS A 57 -9.41 0.93 -5.26
C LYS A 57 -9.14 2.43 -5.34
N ILE A 58 -8.12 2.95 -4.64
CA ILE A 58 -7.72 4.35 -4.71
C ILE A 58 -7.30 4.73 -6.13
N GLU A 59 -6.60 3.84 -6.83
CA GLU A 59 -6.16 4.08 -8.21
C GLU A 59 -7.33 4.08 -9.19
N ASN A 60 -8.25 3.13 -9.07
CA ASN A 60 -9.38 2.97 -9.99
C ASN A 60 -10.51 3.97 -9.73
N ASP A 61 -10.91 4.13 -8.47
CA ASP A 61 -12.12 4.87 -8.08
C ASP A 61 -11.79 6.26 -7.52
N GLY A 62 -10.51 6.51 -7.21
CA GLY A 62 -10.07 7.73 -6.55
C GLY A 62 -10.21 7.68 -5.03
N MET A 63 -9.48 8.58 -4.36
CA MET A 63 -9.36 8.60 -2.90
C MET A 63 -10.70 8.84 -2.18
N GLN A 64 -11.59 9.68 -2.73
CA GLN A 64 -12.87 9.98 -2.08
C GLN A 64 -13.77 8.74 -1.98
N GLU A 65 -13.83 7.93 -3.03
CA GLU A 65 -14.65 6.72 -3.05
C GLU A 65 -14.05 5.61 -2.19
N ALA A 66 -12.72 5.40 -2.27
CA ALA A 66 -12.05 4.42 -1.41
C ALA A 66 -12.22 4.71 0.09
N ASN A 67 -12.30 5.99 0.48
CA ASN A 67 -12.44 6.36 1.89
C ASN A 67 -13.83 6.02 2.47
N LYS A 68 -14.88 5.97 1.63
CA LYS A 68 -16.23 5.61 2.09
C LYS A 68 -16.29 4.21 2.65
N GLU A 69 -15.53 3.27 2.09
CA GLU A 69 -15.47 1.89 2.58
C GLU A 69 -14.79 1.79 3.95
N VAL A 70 -13.78 2.62 4.19
CA VAL A 70 -13.08 2.67 5.47
C VAL A 70 -13.94 3.33 6.56
N THR A 71 -14.67 4.39 6.24
CA THR A 71 -15.46 5.14 7.24
C THR A 71 -16.84 4.55 7.51
N ASN A 72 -17.46 3.86 6.53
CA ASN A 72 -18.82 3.35 6.68
C ASN A 72 -18.93 2.03 7.47
N MET A 73 -17.81 1.40 7.85
CA MET A 73 -17.84 0.20 8.72
C MET A 73 -18.31 0.49 10.16
N ASN A 74 -18.41 1.76 10.58
CA ASN A 74 -18.83 2.14 11.94
C ASN A 74 -20.30 2.56 12.07
N ALA A 75 -21.07 2.63 10.99
CA ALA A 75 -22.47 3.08 11.02
C ALA A 75 -23.50 1.92 11.08
N ALA A 76 -23.04 0.67 11.05
CA ALA A 76 -23.89 -0.52 10.99
C ALA A 76 -23.85 -1.39 12.27
N ILE A 77 -23.46 -0.83 13.42
CA ILE A 77 -23.50 -1.50 14.73
C ILE A 77 -24.32 -0.66 15.70
#